data_AF-A0A955CJW3-F1
#
_entry.id   AF-A0A955CJW3-F1
#
_cell.length_a   1.000
_cell.length_b   1.000
_cell.length_c   1.000
_cell.angle_alpha   90.00
_cell.angle_beta   90.00
_cell.angle_gamma   90.00
#
_symmetry.space_group_name_H-M   'P 1'
#
loop_
_entity.id
_entity.type
_entity.pdbx_description
1 polymer ?
#
loop_
_entity_poly.entity_id
_entity_poly.type
_entity_poly.pdbx_seq_one_letter_code
_entity_poly.pdbx_strand_id
1 'polypeptide(L)'
;VVPLLDENRLLVRHGLSSVQQRPYPGLDALLTAANLKQRPTLSSEDIAFMVAPRLNAAGRLGKAELGVELLTTDNPERAGQLAEHICELNVERDSLERNIYLAAQQQIQQEFDADEDSALVLAGRGWHAGVIGIVAGRLADRYCRPVVVISLDEQGTPVGTGSARSACGLNLYDAFQECAEHLIRFGGHAAAAGLRIDEQHIDNFRKHFRDHVATCIPREDRVAEIRIDAETTLAQLTMRTVKQIEQLAPFGQANPRPILCTSGIRLEGEPRTMGAGDRHLSVRISQGPVTLRAVAFGKGEWAAELARNSGDIEIAFRPVINEFGGRRSVELQLVDWRPQHASLHAPSSAR
;
A
#
# COMPACT_ATOMS: atom_id res chain seq x y z
N VAL A 1 8.58 4.21 -9.33
CA VAL A 1 7.94 2.89 -9.58
C VAL A 1 7.84 2.75 -11.09
N VAL A 2 8.38 1.66 -11.66
CA VAL A 2 8.43 1.45 -13.12
C VAL A 2 7.76 0.12 -13.50
N PRO A 3 7.17 -0.03 -14.71
CA PRO A 3 6.60 -1.29 -15.18
C PRO A 3 7.62 -2.43 -15.16
N LEU A 4 7.28 -3.59 -14.58
CA LEU A 4 8.09 -4.80 -14.58
C LEU A 4 7.78 -5.70 -15.77
N LEU A 5 7.88 -5.11 -16.96
CA LEU A 5 7.72 -5.75 -18.26
C LEU A 5 9.05 -5.66 -19.03
N ASP A 6 9.19 -6.48 -20.07
CA ASP A 6 10.30 -6.43 -21.04
C ASP A 6 11.69 -6.29 -20.41
N GLU A 7 12.41 -5.20 -20.73
CA GLU A 7 13.79 -4.96 -20.26
C GLU A 7 13.87 -4.80 -18.73
N ASN A 8 12.93 -4.07 -18.13
CA ASN A 8 12.87 -3.91 -16.67
C ASN A 8 12.66 -5.25 -15.96
N ARG A 9 11.85 -6.14 -16.55
CA ARG A 9 11.63 -7.49 -16.03
C ARG A 9 12.92 -8.31 -16.04
N LEU A 10 13.69 -8.26 -17.12
CA LEU A 10 14.98 -8.95 -17.22
C LEU A 10 15.99 -8.40 -16.22
N LEU A 11 16.12 -7.08 -16.14
CA LEU A 11 17.03 -6.41 -15.20
C LEU A 11 16.71 -6.78 -13.76
N VAL A 12 15.43 -6.72 -13.36
CA VAL A 12 15.02 -7.08 -12.00
C VAL A 12 15.23 -8.57 -11.74
N ARG A 13 14.89 -9.46 -12.67
CA ARG A 13 15.08 -10.91 -12.49
C ARG A 13 16.55 -11.27 -12.26
N HIS A 14 17.45 -10.75 -13.08
CA HIS A 14 18.89 -11.00 -12.92
C HIS A 14 19.47 -10.24 -11.72
N GLY A 15 19.01 -9.01 -11.49
CA GLY A 15 19.41 -8.18 -10.35
C GLY A 15 19.09 -8.84 -9.00
N LEU A 16 17.89 -9.39 -8.82
CA LEU A 16 17.50 -10.11 -7.59
C LEU A 16 18.45 -11.28 -7.31
N SER A 17 18.78 -12.07 -8.34
CA SER A 17 19.73 -13.18 -8.22
C SER A 17 21.15 -12.68 -7.88
N SER A 18 21.60 -11.59 -8.52
CA SER A 18 22.92 -11.02 -8.27
C SER A 18 23.05 -10.48 -6.85
N VAL A 19 22.03 -9.73 -6.39
CA VAL A 19 21.95 -9.17 -5.04
C VAL A 19 21.97 -10.26 -3.98
N GLN A 20 21.31 -11.40 -4.23
CA GLN A 20 21.29 -12.50 -3.28
C GLN A 20 22.63 -13.26 -3.22
N GLN A 21 23.30 -13.45 -4.37
CA GLN A 21 24.52 -14.26 -4.45
C GLN A 21 25.79 -13.49 -4.09
N ARG A 22 25.88 -12.22 -4.52
CA ARG A 22 27.07 -11.37 -4.34
C ARG A 22 26.65 -9.91 -4.08
N PRO A 23 26.01 -9.63 -2.93
CA PRO A 23 25.75 -8.26 -2.54
C PRO A 23 27.07 -7.53 -2.24
N TYR A 24 27.14 -6.25 -2.58
CA TYR A 24 28.20 -5.36 -2.08
C TYR A 24 27.93 -5.02 -0.59
N PRO A 25 28.95 -4.55 0.17
CA PRO A 25 28.88 -4.45 1.63
C PRO A 25 27.63 -3.72 2.16
N GLY A 26 27.28 -2.58 1.55
CA GLY A 26 26.10 -1.81 1.94
C GLY A 26 24.78 -2.54 1.79
N LEU A 27 24.57 -3.20 0.65
CA LEU A 27 23.34 -3.94 0.41
C LEU A 27 23.28 -5.22 1.25
N ASP A 28 24.42 -5.87 1.48
CA ASP A 28 24.50 -7.02 2.38
C ASP A 28 24.09 -6.66 3.82
N ALA A 29 24.55 -5.50 4.30
CA ALA A 29 24.17 -4.96 5.60
C ALA A 29 22.66 -4.65 5.66
N LEU A 30 22.08 -4.03 4.62
CA LEU A 30 20.63 -3.80 4.54
C LEU A 30 19.80 -5.07 4.49
N LEU A 31 20.21 -6.07 3.71
CA LEU A 31 19.52 -7.35 3.64
C LEU A 31 19.55 -8.07 4.99
N THR A 32 20.65 -7.94 5.73
CA THR A 32 20.78 -8.45 7.09
C THR A 32 19.83 -7.73 8.04
N ALA A 33 19.86 -6.39 8.06
CA ALA A 33 19.00 -5.58 8.92
C ALA A 33 17.50 -5.69 8.57
N ALA A 34 17.18 -6.04 7.32
CA ALA A 34 15.83 -6.33 6.87
C ALA A 34 15.39 -7.79 7.11
N ASN A 35 16.24 -8.64 7.70
CA ASN A 35 16.01 -10.08 7.90
C ASN A 35 15.73 -10.86 6.60
N LEU A 36 16.31 -10.43 5.50
CA LEU A 36 16.15 -11.06 4.18
C LEU A 36 17.29 -12.01 3.82
N LYS A 37 18.47 -11.88 4.45
CA LYS A 37 19.67 -12.66 4.11
C LYS A 37 19.50 -14.17 4.26
N GLN A 38 18.64 -14.61 5.18
CA GLN A 38 18.38 -16.03 5.43
C GLN A 38 17.33 -16.63 4.47
N ARG A 39 16.69 -15.81 3.63
CA ARG A 39 15.65 -16.31 2.72
C ARG A 39 16.25 -17.12 1.57
N PRO A 40 15.58 -18.19 1.14
CA PRO A 40 16.04 -19.01 0.03
C PRO A 40 16.00 -18.27 -1.31
N THR A 41 15.09 -17.31 -1.49
CA THR A 41 14.94 -16.50 -2.70
C THR A 41 14.50 -15.08 -2.35
N LEU A 42 15.13 -14.07 -2.97
CA LEU A 42 14.65 -12.69 -2.93
C LEU A 42 13.59 -12.43 -4.01
N SER A 43 12.50 -11.78 -3.62
CA SER A 43 11.47 -11.31 -4.54
C SER A 43 11.56 -9.79 -4.76
N SER A 44 10.94 -9.31 -5.84
CA SER A 44 10.76 -7.87 -6.08
C SER A 44 9.93 -7.20 -4.97
N GLU A 45 8.98 -7.93 -4.37
CA GLU A 45 8.17 -7.48 -3.24
C GLU A 45 9.05 -7.27 -1.99
N ASP A 46 10.02 -8.15 -1.74
CA ASP A 46 10.97 -7.98 -0.62
C ASP A 46 11.79 -6.69 -0.77
N ILE A 47 12.28 -6.40 -1.97
CA ILE A 47 13.00 -5.15 -2.24
C ILE A 47 12.07 -3.95 -2.06
N ALA A 48 10.85 -4.02 -2.63
CA ALA A 48 9.90 -2.91 -2.61
C ALA A 48 9.38 -2.56 -1.20
N PHE A 49 9.17 -3.56 -0.34
CA PHE A 49 8.55 -3.37 0.97
C PHE A 49 9.52 -3.42 2.16
N MET A 50 10.72 -3.99 1.99
CA MET A 50 11.69 -4.11 3.09
C MET A 50 12.94 -3.28 2.85
N VAL A 51 13.55 -3.35 1.66
CA VAL A 51 14.84 -2.66 1.40
C VAL A 51 14.63 -1.20 1.01
N ALA A 52 13.83 -0.94 -0.03
CA ALA A 52 13.61 0.39 -0.57
C ALA A 52 13.02 1.38 0.46
N PRO A 53 12.06 1.01 1.34
CA PRO A 53 11.52 1.95 2.33
C PRO A 53 12.57 2.42 3.34
N ARG A 54 13.50 1.55 3.73
CA ARG A 54 14.62 1.90 4.62
C ARG A 54 15.53 2.93 3.97
N LEU A 55 15.99 2.65 2.75
CA LEU A 55 16.85 3.57 2.00
C LEU A 55 16.17 4.92 1.76
N ASN A 56 14.87 4.91 1.42
CA ASN A 56 14.10 6.12 1.19
C ASN A 56 13.81 6.91 2.48
N ALA A 57 13.78 6.27 3.65
CA ALA A 57 13.54 6.95 4.91
C ALA A 57 14.63 8.00 5.21
N ALA A 58 15.89 7.69 4.88
CA ALA A 58 17.00 8.61 5.03
C ALA A 58 16.76 9.93 4.28
N GLY A 59 16.36 9.85 3.00
CA GLY A 59 16.04 11.05 2.20
C GLY A 59 14.81 11.80 2.70
N ARG A 60 13.79 11.09 3.19
CA ARG A 60 12.56 11.71 3.72
C ARG A 60 12.79 12.47 5.03
N LEU A 61 13.78 12.07 5.81
CA LEU A 61 14.19 12.71 7.06
C LEU A 61 15.43 13.59 6.88
N GLY A 62 15.74 13.98 5.63
CA GLY A 62 16.77 14.98 5.33
C GLY A 62 18.21 14.51 5.42
N LYS A 63 18.47 13.19 5.48
CA LYS A 63 19.80 12.58 5.59
C LYS A 63 20.12 11.68 4.39
N ALA A 64 19.84 12.16 3.17
CA ALA A 64 19.95 11.37 1.94
C ALA A 64 21.38 10.87 1.67
N GLU A 65 22.38 11.62 2.12
CA GLU A 65 23.82 11.32 2.02
C GLU A 65 24.18 9.97 2.64
N LEU A 66 23.50 9.56 3.72
CA LEU A 66 23.73 8.27 4.37
C LEU A 66 23.38 7.10 3.44
N GLY A 67 22.31 7.26 2.65
CA GLY A 67 21.89 6.25 1.68
C GLY A 67 22.90 6.09 0.56
N VAL A 68 23.49 7.20 0.09
CA VAL A 68 24.54 7.19 -0.93
C VAL A 68 25.81 6.54 -0.36
N GLU A 69 26.27 7.00 0.81
CA GLU A 69 27.46 6.47 1.48
C GLU A 69 27.35 4.96 1.69
N LEU A 70 26.20 4.48 2.16
CA LEU A 70 25.94 3.06 2.35
C LEU A 70 26.07 2.27 1.04
N LEU A 71 25.55 2.81 -0.07
CA LEU A 71 25.59 2.11 -1.35
C LEU A 71 26.97 2.12 -2.02
N THR A 72 27.86 3.03 -1.62
CA THR A 72 29.18 3.21 -2.23
C THR A 72 30.35 2.77 -1.35
N THR A 73 30.13 2.50 -0.06
CA THR A 73 31.21 2.08 0.85
C THR A 73 31.72 0.67 0.54
N ASP A 74 33.03 0.49 0.65
CA ASP A 74 33.73 -0.78 0.55
C ASP A 74 34.07 -1.39 1.92
N ASN A 75 33.89 -0.64 3.01
CA ASN A 75 34.15 -1.09 4.37
C ASN A 75 32.89 -1.76 4.98
N PRO A 76 32.92 -3.09 5.28
CA PRO A 76 31.79 -3.81 5.84
C PRO A 76 31.35 -3.33 7.24
N GLU A 77 32.29 -2.88 8.08
CA GLU A 77 31.96 -2.37 9.42
C GLU A 77 31.19 -1.05 9.32
N ARG A 78 31.65 -0.15 8.45
CA ARG A 78 30.96 1.11 8.17
C ARG A 78 29.58 0.87 7.54
N ALA A 79 29.48 -0.10 6.62
CA ALA A 79 28.20 -0.51 6.04
C ALA A 79 27.20 -0.99 7.11
N GLY A 80 27.67 -1.76 8.09
CA GLY A 80 26.85 -2.21 9.23
C GLY A 80 26.28 -1.04 10.03
N GLN A 81 27.13 -0.10 10.44
CA GLN A 81 26.72 1.09 11.19
C GLN A 81 25.72 1.96 10.41
N LEU A 82 25.97 2.17 9.11
CA LEU A 82 25.06 2.93 8.24
C LEU A 82 23.71 2.23 8.07
N ALA A 83 23.70 0.90 7.90
CA ALA A 83 22.47 0.13 7.75
C ALA A 83 21.62 0.14 9.03
N GLU A 84 22.25 0.06 10.21
CA GLU A 84 21.56 0.20 11.51
C GLU A 84 20.93 1.58 11.63
N HIS A 85 21.69 2.65 11.38
CA HIS A 85 21.17 4.01 11.47
C HIS A 85 20.03 4.27 10.46
N ILE A 86 20.14 3.76 9.24
CA ILE A 86 19.07 3.84 8.24
C ILE A 86 17.82 3.06 8.67
N CYS A 87 17.98 1.95 9.40
CA CYS A 87 16.85 1.24 9.99
C CYS A 87 16.17 2.03 11.10
N GLU A 88 16.92 2.73 11.95
CA GLU A 88 16.37 3.64 12.97
C GLU A 88 15.55 4.76 12.32
N LEU A 89 16.09 5.39 11.27
CA LEU A 89 15.39 6.41 10.48
C LEU A 89 14.09 5.86 9.86
N ASN A 90 14.09 4.60 9.43
CA ASN A 90 12.88 3.96 8.94
C ASN A 90 11.82 3.81 10.03
N VAL A 91 12.21 3.39 11.24
CA VAL A 91 11.30 3.27 12.40
C VAL A 91 10.73 4.63 12.80
N GLU A 92 11.56 5.67 12.82
CA GLU A 92 11.13 7.05 13.07
C GLU A 92 10.13 7.51 12.01
N ARG A 93 10.45 7.32 10.72
CA ARG A 93 9.56 7.65 9.61
C ARG A 93 8.22 6.92 9.71
N ASP A 94 8.24 5.62 9.99
CA ASP A 94 7.02 4.81 10.14
C ASP A 94 6.17 5.27 11.34
N SER A 95 6.79 5.80 12.39
CA SER A 95 6.09 6.36 13.56
C SER A 95 5.43 7.70 13.23
N LEU A 96 6.17 8.62 12.59
CA LEU A 96 5.62 9.89 12.10
C LEU A 96 4.45 9.67 11.14
N GLU A 97 4.62 8.76 10.19
CA GLU A 97 3.61 8.41 9.21
C GLU A 97 2.32 7.90 9.87
N ARG A 98 2.45 7.08 10.91
CA ARG A 98 1.30 6.55 11.67
C ARG A 98 0.55 7.65 12.39
N ASN A 99 1.27 8.56 13.06
CA ASN A 99 0.67 9.67 13.79
C ASN A 99 -0.10 10.60 12.85
N ILE A 100 0.52 10.97 11.72
CA ILE A 100 -0.12 11.81 10.70
C ILE A 100 -1.33 11.09 10.11
N TYR A 101 -1.21 9.79 9.80
CA TYR A 101 -2.32 9.00 9.24
C TYR A 101 -3.51 8.93 10.20
N LEU A 102 -3.30 8.71 11.50
CA LEU A 102 -4.37 8.69 12.50
C LEU A 102 -5.06 10.06 12.65
N ALA A 103 -4.27 11.14 12.71
CA ALA A 103 -4.81 12.50 12.76
C ALA A 103 -5.62 12.83 11.49
N ALA A 104 -5.10 12.45 10.32
CA ALA A 104 -5.79 12.62 9.04
C ALA A 104 -7.11 11.80 8.99
N GLN A 105 -7.13 10.58 9.51
CA GLN A 105 -8.36 9.79 9.61
C GLN A 105 -9.40 10.42 10.53
N GLN A 106 -8.97 10.98 11.65
CA GLN A 106 -9.85 11.71 12.56
C GLN A 106 -10.47 12.93 11.87
N GLN A 107 -9.66 13.70 11.13
CA GLN A 107 -10.13 14.84 10.36
C GLN A 107 -11.17 14.41 9.30
N ILE A 108 -10.90 13.31 8.58
CA ILE A 108 -11.85 12.75 7.60
C ILE A 108 -13.18 12.42 8.27
N GLN A 109 -13.16 11.74 9.42
CA GLN A 109 -14.38 11.34 10.12
C GLN A 109 -15.22 12.53 10.62
N GLN A 110 -14.58 13.68 10.87
CA GLN A 110 -15.24 14.87 11.42
C GLN A 110 -15.73 15.84 10.34
N GLU A 111 -14.97 15.99 9.24
CA GLU A 111 -15.14 17.07 8.27
C GLU A 111 -15.58 16.61 6.88
N PHE A 112 -15.58 15.30 6.61
CA PHE A 112 -15.83 14.77 5.28
C PHE A 112 -16.97 13.75 5.28
N ASP A 113 -17.76 13.83 4.22
CA ASP A 113 -18.77 12.82 3.92
C ASP A 113 -18.23 11.91 2.82
N ALA A 114 -18.03 10.63 3.15
CA ALA A 114 -17.47 9.65 2.23
C ALA A 114 -18.35 9.46 0.97
N ASP A 115 -19.64 9.76 1.06
CA ASP A 115 -20.60 9.61 -0.01
C ASP A 115 -20.63 10.80 -0.98
N GLU A 116 -20.35 12.01 -0.48
CA GLU A 116 -20.49 13.25 -1.25
C GLU A 116 -19.15 13.83 -1.69
N ASP A 117 -18.10 13.71 -0.88
CA ASP A 117 -16.82 14.35 -1.18
C ASP A 117 -16.06 13.66 -2.33
N SER A 118 -15.76 14.45 -3.35
CA SER A 118 -15.02 14.05 -4.55
C SER A 118 -13.51 13.98 -4.32
N ALA A 119 -12.98 14.68 -3.31
CA ALA A 119 -11.57 14.74 -2.99
C ALA A 119 -11.34 15.06 -1.50
N LEU A 120 -10.20 14.63 -0.97
CA LEU A 120 -9.79 14.90 0.41
C LEU A 120 -8.69 15.97 0.44
N VAL A 121 -8.89 17.05 1.20
CA VAL A 121 -7.87 18.09 1.42
C VAL A 121 -7.68 18.30 2.91
N LEU A 122 -6.63 17.70 3.44
CA LEU A 122 -6.34 17.59 4.86
C LEU A 122 -5.18 18.50 5.21
N ALA A 123 -5.22 19.10 6.39
CA ALA A 123 -4.18 20.01 6.85
C ALA A 123 -3.94 19.81 8.34
N GLY A 124 -2.66 19.80 8.74
CA GLY A 124 -2.31 19.65 10.14
C GLY A 124 -1.00 20.35 10.49
N ARG A 125 -0.96 20.94 11.68
CA ARG A 125 0.24 21.55 12.26
C ARG A 125 1.19 20.48 12.77
N GLY A 126 2.50 20.69 12.56
CA GLY A 126 3.55 19.77 13.00
C GLY A 126 3.64 18.48 12.17
N TRP A 127 2.86 18.35 11.09
CA TRP A 127 3.01 17.21 10.18
C TRP A 127 4.32 17.31 9.41
N HIS A 128 5.10 16.23 9.37
CA HIS A 128 6.41 16.23 8.73
C HIS A 128 6.29 16.23 7.19
N ALA A 129 6.83 17.26 6.52
CA ALA A 129 6.71 17.43 5.06
C ALA A 129 7.31 16.28 4.22
N GLY A 130 8.34 15.58 4.72
CA GLY A 130 8.90 14.39 4.06
C GLY A 130 7.98 13.15 4.07
N VAL A 131 6.92 13.16 4.89
CA VAL A 131 6.08 12.00 5.19
C VAL A 131 4.65 12.15 4.67
N ILE A 132 4.11 13.38 4.60
CA ILE A 132 2.74 13.67 4.13
C ILE A 132 2.40 13.02 2.78
N GLY A 133 3.37 12.88 1.87
CA GLY A 133 3.14 12.25 0.56
C GLY A 133 2.90 10.74 0.62
N ILE A 134 3.39 10.05 1.65
CA ILE A 134 3.07 8.63 1.89
C ILE A 134 1.64 8.51 2.42
N VAL A 135 1.28 9.38 3.36
CA VAL A 135 -0.06 9.43 3.94
C VAL A 135 -1.10 9.75 2.87
N ALA A 136 -0.84 10.75 2.02
CA ALA A 136 -1.70 11.09 0.88
C ALA A 136 -1.94 9.87 -0.02
N GLY A 137 -0.91 9.08 -0.32
CA GLY A 137 -1.03 7.89 -1.17
C GLY A 137 -1.89 6.81 -0.54
N ARG A 138 -1.67 6.51 0.75
CA ARG A 138 -2.49 5.52 1.46
C ARG A 138 -3.95 5.92 1.57
N LEU A 139 -4.22 7.20 1.78
CA LEU A 139 -5.59 7.71 1.84
C LEU A 139 -6.23 7.69 0.44
N ALA A 140 -5.47 8.04 -0.62
CA ALA A 140 -5.96 7.96 -1.99
C ALA A 140 -6.33 6.53 -2.37
N ASP A 141 -5.49 5.55 -2.02
CA ASP A 141 -5.77 4.13 -2.25
C ASP A 141 -6.99 3.66 -1.42
N ARG A 142 -7.09 4.07 -0.15
CA ARG A 142 -8.17 3.63 0.76
C ARG A 142 -9.54 4.17 0.36
N TYR A 143 -9.61 5.46 0.00
CA TYR A 143 -10.88 6.12 -0.31
C TYR A 143 -11.18 6.13 -1.81
N CYS A 144 -10.21 5.76 -2.67
CA CYS A 144 -10.31 5.91 -4.12
C CYS A 144 -10.71 7.34 -4.51
N ARG A 145 -10.03 8.32 -3.91
CA ARG A 145 -10.24 9.75 -4.11
C ARG A 145 -8.89 10.44 -4.26
N PRO A 146 -8.78 11.50 -5.07
CA PRO A 146 -7.64 12.39 -5.01
C PRO A 146 -7.48 12.95 -3.59
N VAL A 147 -6.26 12.88 -3.05
CA VAL A 147 -5.95 13.35 -1.70
C VAL A 147 -4.83 14.35 -1.72
N VAL A 148 -5.02 15.47 -1.04
CA VAL A 148 -4.03 16.49 -0.72
C VAL A 148 -3.82 16.50 0.79
N VAL A 149 -2.57 16.39 1.24
CA VAL A 149 -2.20 16.49 2.65
C VAL A 149 -1.24 17.67 2.79
N ILE A 150 -1.57 18.62 3.66
CA ILE A 150 -0.84 19.87 3.87
C ILE A 150 -0.21 19.86 5.25
N SER A 151 1.11 20.03 5.28
CA SER A 151 1.91 20.27 6.47
C SER A 151 1.96 21.77 6.75
N LEU A 152 1.50 22.16 7.93
CA LEU A 152 1.63 23.50 8.48
C LEU A 152 2.74 23.51 9.55
N ASP A 153 3.51 24.58 9.58
CA ASP A 153 4.57 24.77 10.57
C ASP A 153 3.98 24.96 11.98
N GLU A 154 4.66 24.46 13.00
CA GLU A 154 4.33 24.70 14.41
C GLU A 154 4.63 26.14 14.82
N GLN A 155 5.61 26.77 14.17
CA GLN A 155 6.10 28.10 14.51
C GLN A 155 5.26 29.25 13.90
N GLY A 156 4.14 28.93 13.24
CA GLY A 156 3.18 29.90 12.75
C GLY A 156 3.56 30.59 11.44
N THR A 157 4.54 30.06 10.70
CA THR A 157 4.76 30.48 9.30
C THR A 157 3.46 30.26 8.51
N PRO A 158 2.89 31.27 7.84
CA PRO A 158 1.57 31.15 7.22
C PRO A 158 1.55 30.22 6.00
N VAL A 159 2.73 29.82 5.51
CA VAL A 159 2.84 29.01 4.29
C VAL A 159 3.01 27.53 4.60
N GLY A 160 2.03 26.73 4.19
CA GLY A 160 2.06 25.27 4.25
C GLY A 160 2.75 24.62 3.05
N THR A 161 3.20 23.37 3.24
CA THR A 161 3.71 22.49 2.17
C THR A 161 2.74 21.34 1.97
N GLY A 162 2.20 21.19 0.77
CA GLY A 162 1.28 20.11 0.43
C GLY A 162 1.91 19.05 -0.45
N SER A 163 1.47 17.81 -0.26
CA SER A 163 1.69 16.71 -1.19
C SER A 163 0.35 16.08 -1.57
N ALA A 164 0.21 15.74 -2.84
CA ALA A 164 -1.00 15.16 -3.39
C ALA A 164 -0.75 13.83 -4.11
N ARG A 165 -1.78 12.98 -4.09
CA ARG A 165 -1.84 11.72 -4.81
C ARG A 165 -3.18 11.60 -5.52
N SER A 166 -3.09 11.19 -6.78
CA SER A 166 -4.26 11.05 -7.64
C SER A 166 -4.98 9.73 -7.36
N ALA A 167 -6.25 9.67 -7.73
CA ALA A 167 -7.03 8.44 -7.85
C ALA A 167 -7.93 8.54 -9.09
N CYS A 168 -8.44 7.40 -9.55
CA CYS A 168 -9.44 7.31 -10.63
C CYS A 168 -9.07 8.08 -11.92
N GLY A 169 -7.78 8.11 -12.29
CA GLY A 169 -7.34 8.70 -13.56
C GLY A 169 -7.27 10.23 -13.62
N LEU A 170 -7.51 10.96 -12.51
CA LEU A 170 -7.37 12.42 -12.49
C LEU A 170 -5.93 12.85 -12.78
N ASN A 171 -5.76 13.89 -13.61
CA ASN A 171 -4.49 14.58 -13.72
C ASN A 171 -4.38 15.67 -12.64
N LEU A 172 -3.56 15.42 -11.61
CA LEU A 172 -3.35 16.40 -10.54
C LEU A 172 -2.73 17.72 -10.99
N TYR A 173 -1.91 17.71 -12.03
CA TYR A 173 -1.29 18.95 -12.51
C TYR A 173 -2.35 19.88 -13.09
N ASP A 174 -3.21 19.35 -13.95
CA ASP A 174 -4.31 20.10 -14.57
C ASP A 174 -5.31 20.57 -13.50
N ALA A 175 -5.65 19.70 -12.54
CA ALA A 175 -6.54 20.05 -11.43
C ALA A 175 -5.96 21.16 -10.52
N PHE A 176 -4.64 21.19 -10.31
CA PHE A 176 -3.99 22.27 -9.57
C PHE A 176 -3.87 23.56 -10.37
N GLN A 177 -3.78 23.46 -11.70
CA GLN A 177 -3.79 24.61 -12.57
C GLN A 177 -5.13 25.35 -12.51
N GLU A 178 -6.24 24.65 -12.42
CA GLU A 178 -7.56 25.27 -12.22
C GLU A 178 -7.69 25.96 -10.85
N CYS A 179 -7.07 25.40 -9.81
CA CYS A 179 -7.06 26.00 -8.48
C CYS A 179 -5.88 26.96 -8.22
N ALA A 180 -5.17 27.39 -9.28
CA ALA A 180 -3.88 28.09 -9.15
C ALA A 180 -3.97 29.41 -8.37
N GLU A 181 -5.11 30.10 -8.38
CA GLU A 181 -5.33 31.35 -7.67
C GLU A 181 -5.18 31.26 -6.14
N HIS A 182 -5.36 30.05 -5.57
CA HIS A 182 -5.20 29.80 -4.14
C HIS A 182 -3.80 29.32 -3.76
N LEU A 183 -2.94 29.05 -4.75
CA LEU A 183 -1.64 28.40 -4.57
C LEU A 183 -0.51 29.40 -4.80
N ILE A 184 0.46 29.42 -3.90
CA ILE A 184 1.70 30.20 -4.09
C ILE A 184 2.55 29.56 -5.19
N ARG A 185 2.62 28.22 -5.18
CA ARG A 185 3.36 27.43 -6.16
C ARG A 185 2.84 26.01 -6.16
N PHE A 186 2.84 25.37 -7.33
CA PHE A 186 2.60 23.94 -7.44
C PHE A 186 3.46 23.33 -8.55
N GLY A 187 3.52 22.00 -8.58
CA GLY A 187 4.20 21.25 -9.64
C GLY A 187 4.12 19.74 -9.42
N GLY A 188 4.44 18.97 -10.45
CA GLY A 188 4.40 17.51 -10.40
C GLY A 188 3.87 16.91 -11.70
N HIS A 189 3.21 15.76 -11.58
CA HIS A 189 2.67 14.99 -12.70
C HIS A 189 1.24 14.50 -12.37
N ALA A 190 0.60 13.86 -13.34
CA ALA A 190 -0.78 13.38 -13.20
C ALA A 190 -1.04 12.57 -11.91
N ALA A 191 -0.13 11.65 -11.55
CA ALA A 191 -0.31 10.77 -10.39
C ALA A 191 0.09 11.38 -9.04
N ALA A 192 0.95 12.41 -9.04
CA ALA A 192 1.54 12.97 -7.83
C ALA A 192 1.99 14.42 -8.04
N ALA A 193 1.59 15.31 -7.14
CA ALA A 193 1.95 16.72 -7.19
C ALA A 193 2.31 17.26 -5.81
N GLY A 194 3.01 18.38 -5.77
CA GLY A 194 3.33 19.15 -4.57
C GLY A 194 2.86 20.60 -4.72
N LEU A 195 2.58 21.25 -3.59
CA LEU A 195 2.11 22.64 -3.56
C LEU A 195 2.65 23.41 -2.36
N ARG A 196 2.56 24.74 -2.45
CA ARG A 196 2.75 25.72 -1.39
C ARG A 196 1.51 26.61 -1.34
N ILE A 197 0.97 26.83 -0.16
CA ILE A 197 -0.31 27.52 0.05
C ILE A 197 -0.28 28.30 1.36
N ASP A 198 -0.87 29.50 1.39
CA ASP A 198 -1.09 30.21 2.65
C ASP A 198 -2.26 29.59 3.42
N GLU A 199 -2.13 29.46 4.73
CA GLU A 199 -3.10 28.81 5.61
C GLU A 199 -4.53 29.38 5.44
N GLN A 200 -4.65 30.70 5.27
CA GLN A 200 -5.92 31.38 5.02
C GLN A 200 -6.64 30.95 3.73
N HIS A 201 -5.92 30.40 2.75
CA HIS A 201 -6.48 29.98 1.47
C HIS A 201 -6.85 28.49 1.44
N ILE A 202 -6.53 27.71 2.49
CA ILE A 202 -6.75 26.26 2.51
C ILE A 202 -8.22 25.90 2.32
N ASP A 203 -9.13 26.61 2.99
CA ASP A 203 -10.56 26.31 2.91
C ASP A 203 -11.14 26.61 1.52
N ASN A 204 -10.71 27.72 0.91
CA ASN A 204 -11.10 28.09 -0.46
C ASN A 204 -10.55 27.08 -1.47
N PHE A 205 -9.26 26.72 -1.35
CA PHE A 205 -8.64 25.68 -2.16
C PHE A 205 -9.34 24.34 -2.00
N ARG A 206 -9.67 23.93 -0.78
CA ARG A 206 -10.39 22.67 -0.50
C ARG A 206 -11.72 22.63 -1.24
N LYS A 207 -12.50 23.70 -1.17
CA LYS A 207 -13.79 23.79 -1.87
C LYS A 207 -13.61 23.74 -3.38
N HIS A 208 -12.77 24.61 -3.94
CA HIS A 208 -12.55 24.70 -5.38
C HIS A 208 -11.99 23.39 -5.96
N PHE A 209 -11.03 22.76 -5.27
CA PHE A 209 -10.48 21.48 -5.69
C PHE A 209 -11.53 20.36 -5.67
N ARG A 210 -12.36 20.27 -4.62
CA ARG A 210 -13.46 19.30 -4.58
C ARG A 210 -14.45 19.53 -5.73
N ASP A 211 -14.87 20.77 -5.95
CA ASP A 211 -15.82 21.11 -7.02
C ASP A 211 -15.25 20.71 -8.39
N HIS A 212 -14.00 21.06 -8.67
CA HIS A 212 -13.33 20.67 -9.91
C HIS A 212 -13.24 19.15 -10.06
N VAL A 213 -12.80 18.42 -9.03
CA VAL A 213 -12.71 16.95 -9.08
C VAL A 213 -14.08 16.31 -9.30
N ALA A 214 -15.15 16.87 -8.75
CA ALA A 214 -16.51 16.38 -8.96
C ALA A 214 -16.96 16.50 -10.43
N THR A 215 -16.45 17.51 -11.16
CA THR A 215 -16.70 17.65 -12.62
C THR A 215 -15.88 16.69 -13.47
N CYS A 216 -14.71 16.29 -12.99
CA CYS A 216 -13.78 15.43 -13.72
C CYS A 216 -14.04 13.94 -13.49
N ILE A 217 -14.47 13.56 -12.28
CA ILE A 217 -14.71 12.16 -11.90
C ILE A 217 -16.15 12.02 -11.37
N PRO A 218 -17.05 11.38 -12.13
CA PRO A 218 -18.39 11.02 -11.68
C PRO A 218 -18.36 10.23 -10.36
N ARG A 219 -19.46 10.27 -9.59
CA ARG A 219 -19.57 9.52 -8.32
C ARG A 219 -19.49 8.00 -8.53
N GLU A 220 -19.96 7.52 -9.67
CA GLU A 220 -19.94 6.11 -10.06
C GLU A 220 -18.54 5.58 -10.42
N ASP A 221 -17.64 6.43 -10.90
CA ASP A 221 -16.23 6.05 -11.15
C ASP A 221 -15.35 6.19 -9.89
N ARG A 222 -15.99 6.62 -8.81
CA ARG A 222 -15.43 6.94 -7.51
C ARG A 222 -15.64 5.73 -6.58
N VAL A 223 -15.34 4.52 -7.06
CA VAL A 223 -15.43 3.28 -6.28
C VAL A 223 -14.16 2.46 -6.40
N ALA A 224 -13.81 1.78 -5.32
CA ALA A 224 -12.70 0.84 -5.32
C ALA A 224 -13.06 -0.38 -6.16
N GLU A 225 -12.35 -0.58 -7.26
CA GLU A 225 -12.50 -1.78 -8.09
C GLU A 225 -11.40 -2.79 -7.79
N ILE A 226 -11.80 -4.06 -7.71
CA ILE A 226 -10.87 -5.18 -7.64
C ILE A 226 -11.04 -5.99 -8.92
N ARG A 227 -10.04 -5.94 -9.78
CA ARG A 227 -10.00 -6.78 -10.97
C ARG A 227 -9.64 -8.21 -10.58
N ILE A 228 -10.58 -9.12 -10.76
CA ILE A 228 -10.40 -10.57 -10.56
C ILE A 228 -9.86 -11.19 -11.84
N ASP A 229 -8.76 -11.93 -11.74
CA ASP A 229 -8.12 -12.59 -12.88
C ASP A 229 -8.77 -13.96 -13.18
N ALA A 230 -9.19 -14.70 -12.14
CA ALA A 230 -9.92 -15.95 -12.28
C ALA A 230 -10.67 -16.37 -11.00
N GLU A 231 -11.70 -17.18 -11.16
CA GLU A 231 -12.35 -17.91 -10.08
C GLU A 231 -11.68 -19.29 -9.87
N THR A 232 -11.57 -19.75 -8.63
CA THR A 232 -10.99 -21.05 -8.27
C THR A 232 -11.63 -21.61 -7.02
N THR A 233 -11.49 -22.91 -6.78
CA THR A 233 -11.76 -23.52 -5.47
C THR A 233 -10.49 -23.59 -4.62
N LEU A 234 -10.64 -23.69 -3.29
CA LEU A 234 -9.49 -23.91 -2.39
C LEU A 234 -8.78 -25.24 -2.68
N ALA A 235 -9.50 -26.27 -3.13
CA ALA A 235 -8.93 -27.57 -3.48
C ALA A 235 -7.96 -27.50 -4.67
N GLN A 236 -8.16 -26.55 -5.59
CA GLN A 236 -7.26 -26.31 -6.72
C GLN A 236 -5.98 -25.56 -6.34
N LEU A 237 -5.93 -24.93 -5.16
CA LEU A 237 -4.77 -24.18 -4.66
C LEU A 237 -3.71 -25.09 -4.05
N THR A 238 -3.24 -26.05 -4.85
CA THR A 238 -2.16 -26.95 -4.46
C THR A 238 -0.80 -26.24 -4.53
N MET A 239 0.20 -26.79 -3.84
CA MET A 239 1.59 -26.31 -3.93
C MET A 239 2.10 -26.27 -5.39
N ARG A 240 1.64 -27.19 -6.25
CA ARG A 240 1.98 -27.19 -7.68
C ARG A 240 1.38 -25.99 -8.38
N THR A 241 0.09 -25.74 -8.19
CA THR A 241 -0.65 -24.62 -8.79
C THR A 241 -0.01 -23.29 -8.42
N VAL A 242 0.27 -23.06 -7.13
CA VAL A 242 0.87 -21.80 -6.68
C VAL A 242 2.30 -21.64 -7.23
N LYS A 243 3.09 -22.72 -7.31
CA LYS A 243 4.41 -22.68 -7.97
C LYS A 243 4.34 -22.28 -9.44
N GLN A 244 3.28 -22.66 -10.16
CA GLN A 244 3.09 -22.21 -11.56
C GLN A 244 2.78 -20.72 -11.61
N ILE A 245 1.97 -20.20 -10.68
CA ILE A 245 1.73 -18.75 -10.56
C ILE A 245 3.03 -18.00 -10.28
N GLU A 246 3.89 -18.50 -9.37
CA GLU A 246 5.19 -17.88 -9.09
C GLU A 246 6.12 -17.78 -10.31
N GLN A 247 5.91 -18.56 -11.37
CA GLN A 247 6.69 -18.43 -12.62
C GLN A 247 6.44 -17.11 -13.35
N LEU A 248 5.32 -16.43 -13.05
CA LEU A 248 5.00 -15.10 -13.57
C LEU A 248 5.82 -13.99 -12.90
N ALA A 249 6.49 -14.27 -11.78
CA ALA A 249 7.38 -13.32 -11.11
C ALA A 249 8.57 -12.89 -12.01
N PRO A 250 9.17 -11.71 -11.81
CA PRO A 250 8.96 -10.77 -10.70
C PRO A 250 7.62 -10.03 -10.79
N PHE A 251 6.89 -9.98 -9.68
CA PHE A 251 5.64 -9.22 -9.56
C PHE A 251 5.92 -7.75 -9.19
N GLY A 252 5.08 -6.84 -9.67
CA GLY A 252 5.19 -5.41 -9.38
C GLY A 252 4.30 -4.59 -10.30
N GLN A 253 4.66 -3.34 -10.53
CA GLN A 253 3.88 -2.45 -11.38
C GLN A 253 3.75 -3.03 -12.80
N ALA A 254 2.54 -3.01 -13.35
CA ALA A 254 2.18 -3.60 -14.65
C ALA A 254 2.35 -5.14 -14.77
N ASN A 255 2.79 -5.82 -13.71
CA ASN A 255 2.74 -7.28 -13.59
C ASN A 255 2.37 -7.65 -12.14
N PRO A 256 1.15 -7.28 -11.67
CA PRO A 256 0.75 -7.57 -10.30
C PRO A 256 0.59 -9.08 -10.11
N ARG A 257 0.69 -9.53 -8.85
CA ARG A 257 0.33 -10.90 -8.51
C ARG A 257 -1.16 -11.13 -8.80
N PRO A 258 -1.54 -12.23 -9.48
CA PRO A 258 -2.94 -12.48 -9.84
C PRO A 258 -3.85 -12.48 -8.62
N ILE A 259 -5.00 -11.82 -8.75
CA ILE A 259 -6.06 -11.81 -7.75
C ILE A 259 -7.10 -12.84 -8.19
N LEU A 260 -7.28 -13.87 -7.38
CA LEU A 260 -8.27 -14.91 -7.57
C LEU A 260 -9.46 -14.65 -6.65
N CYS A 261 -10.63 -15.21 -6.99
CA CYS A 261 -11.78 -15.21 -6.10
C CYS A 261 -12.36 -16.61 -5.88
N THR A 262 -13.10 -16.74 -4.78
CA THR A 262 -13.93 -17.91 -4.49
C THR A 262 -15.10 -17.51 -3.59
N SER A 263 -16.20 -18.24 -3.69
CA SER A 263 -17.38 -18.16 -2.83
C SER A 263 -17.53 -19.40 -1.95
N GLY A 264 -18.53 -19.41 -1.07
CA GLY A 264 -18.87 -20.55 -0.21
C GLY A 264 -17.82 -20.81 0.87
N ILE A 265 -17.19 -19.76 1.39
CA ILE A 265 -16.11 -19.87 2.36
C ILE A 265 -16.65 -19.72 3.77
N ARG A 266 -16.25 -20.65 4.65
CA ARG A 266 -16.56 -20.59 6.07
C ARG A 266 -15.34 -20.16 6.87
N LEU A 267 -15.56 -19.34 7.90
CA LEU A 267 -14.53 -19.01 8.88
C LEU A 267 -14.36 -20.17 9.87
N GLU A 268 -13.11 -20.63 10.02
CA GLU A 268 -12.74 -21.73 10.92
C GLU A 268 -12.15 -21.18 12.23
N GLY A 269 -13.03 -20.94 13.19
CA GLY A 269 -12.70 -20.32 14.47
C GLY A 269 -12.61 -18.80 14.39
N GLU A 270 -12.20 -18.18 15.49
CA GLU A 270 -12.21 -16.72 15.60
C GLU A 270 -11.09 -16.05 14.78
N PRO A 271 -11.39 -14.94 14.09
CA PRO A 271 -10.39 -14.08 13.49
C PRO A 271 -9.38 -13.57 14.52
N ARG A 272 -8.09 -13.55 14.15
CA ARG A 272 -7.01 -13.08 15.03
C ARG A 272 -6.29 -11.90 14.41
N THR A 273 -5.87 -10.96 15.24
CA THR A 273 -4.95 -9.90 14.85
C THR A 273 -3.50 -10.33 15.08
N MET A 274 -2.57 -9.74 14.33
CA MET A 274 -1.13 -9.99 14.48
C MET A 274 -0.28 -8.79 14.05
N GLY A 275 0.99 -8.80 14.47
CA GLY A 275 1.95 -7.72 14.22
C GLY A 275 1.89 -6.61 15.26
N ALA A 276 2.82 -5.66 15.17
CA ALA A 276 2.90 -4.55 16.11
C ALA A 276 1.61 -3.70 16.07
N GLY A 277 0.91 -3.63 17.20
CA GLY A 277 -0.36 -2.90 17.33
C GLY A 277 -1.52 -3.54 16.58
N ASP A 278 -1.57 -4.88 16.49
CA ASP A 278 -2.72 -5.63 15.93
C ASP A 278 -3.08 -5.27 14.48
N ARG A 279 -2.09 -4.82 13.72
CA ARG A 279 -2.25 -4.21 12.38
C ARG A 279 -2.76 -5.16 11.29
N HIS A 280 -2.46 -6.45 11.38
CA HIS A 280 -2.78 -7.42 10.34
C HIS A 280 -3.82 -8.43 10.83
N LEU A 281 -4.65 -8.92 9.92
CA LEU A 281 -5.63 -9.96 10.19
C LEU A 281 -5.08 -11.31 9.75
N SER A 282 -5.29 -12.35 10.57
CA SER A 282 -5.04 -13.75 10.25
C SER A 282 -6.31 -14.56 10.56
N VAL A 283 -6.80 -15.28 9.55
CA VAL A 283 -7.98 -16.15 9.67
C VAL A 283 -7.66 -17.55 9.13
N ARG A 284 -8.44 -18.54 9.56
CA ARG A 284 -8.52 -19.83 8.87
C ARG A 284 -9.86 -19.89 8.16
N ILE A 285 -9.83 -20.37 6.94
CA ILE A 285 -11.00 -20.43 6.08
C ILE A 285 -11.12 -21.84 5.50
N SER A 286 -12.34 -22.32 5.32
CA SER A 286 -12.62 -23.62 4.72
C SER A 286 -13.58 -23.55 3.54
N GLN A 287 -13.36 -24.46 2.60
CA GLN A 287 -14.27 -24.78 1.50
C GLN A 287 -14.33 -26.30 1.36
N GLY A 288 -15.48 -26.89 1.71
CA GLY A 288 -15.60 -28.35 1.82
C GLY A 288 -14.57 -28.92 2.83
N PRO A 289 -13.75 -29.91 2.46
CA PRO A 289 -12.77 -30.53 3.36
C PRO A 289 -11.43 -29.77 3.44
N VAL A 290 -11.24 -28.71 2.66
CA VAL A 290 -9.97 -27.98 2.57
C VAL A 290 -10.00 -26.77 3.50
N THR A 291 -9.01 -26.65 4.37
CA THR A 291 -8.79 -25.48 5.23
C THR A 291 -7.45 -24.85 4.91
N LEU A 292 -7.44 -23.54 4.69
CA LEU A 292 -6.22 -22.75 4.47
C LEU A 292 -6.15 -21.57 5.44
N ARG A 293 -4.93 -21.08 5.67
CA ARG A 293 -4.71 -19.83 6.39
C ARG A 293 -4.74 -18.66 5.40
N ALA A 294 -5.45 -17.60 5.76
CA ALA A 294 -5.49 -16.36 5.02
C ALA A 294 -5.04 -15.18 5.89
N VAL A 295 -4.26 -14.27 5.32
CA VAL A 295 -3.70 -13.09 6.00
C VAL A 295 -4.03 -11.83 5.21
N ALA A 296 -4.67 -10.84 5.84
CA ALA A 296 -4.87 -9.52 5.26
C ALA A 296 -3.94 -8.50 5.94
N PHE A 297 -2.98 -7.97 5.19
CA PHE A 297 -2.01 -7.03 5.73
C PHE A 297 -2.62 -5.62 5.90
N GLY A 298 -2.56 -5.05 7.11
CA GLY A 298 -3.03 -3.69 7.35
C GLY A 298 -4.55 -3.59 7.49
N LYS A 299 -5.21 -4.72 7.76
CA LYS A 299 -6.66 -4.88 7.85
C LYS A 299 -7.09 -5.51 9.18
N GLY A 300 -6.36 -5.22 10.26
CA GLY A 300 -6.67 -5.73 11.60
C GLY A 300 -8.09 -5.37 12.05
N GLU A 301 -8.61 -4.21 11.61
CA GLU A 301 -9.95 -3.74 11.91
C GLU A 301 -11.07 -4.69 11.42
N TRP A 302 -10.81 -5.50 10.38
CA TRP A 302 -11.78 -6.46 9.86
C TRP A 302 -12.06 -7.63 10.82
N ALA A 303 -11.21 -7.86 11.83
CA ALA A 303 -11.36 -9.00 12.74
C ALA A 303 -12.73 -8.98 13.44
N ALA A 304 -13.14 -7.81 13.95
CA ALA A 304 -14.42 -7.67 14.66
C ALA A 304 -15.62 -7.82 13.72
N GLU A 305 -15.51 -7.35 12.48
CA GLU A 305 -16.57 -7.46 11.47
C GLU A 305 -16.75 -8.90 11.00
N LEU A 306 -15.65 -9.59 10.66
CA LEU A 306 -15.66 -11.00 10.30
C LEU A 306 -16.18 -11.88 11.43
N ALA A 307 -15.83 -11.59 12.69
CA ALA A 307 -16.30 -12.35 13.84
C ALA A 307 -17.82 -12.25 14.06
N ARG A 308 -18.45 -11.14 13.62
CA ARG A 308 -19.90 -10.98 13.66
C ARG A 308 -20.63 -11.64 12.50
N ASN A 309 -19.92 -11.99 11.42
CA ASN A 309 -20.53 -12.67 10.29
C ASN A 309 -20.74 -14.16 10.63
N SER A 310 -21.98 -14.62 10.47
CA SER A 310 -22.38 -16.01 10.74
C SER A 310 -22.61 -16.83 9.47
N GLY A 311 -22.59 -16.20 8.29
CA GLY A 311 -22.79 -16.85 7.00
C GLY A 311 -21.49 -17.11 6.25
N ASP A 312 -21.62 -17.77 5.09
CA ASP A 312 -20.52 -17.93 4.16
C ASP A 312 -20.06 -16.57 3.62
N ILE A 313 -18.80 -16.50 3.23
CA ILE A 313 -18.19 -15.31 2.62
C ILE A 313 -17.71 -15.62 1.20
N GLU A 314 -17.61 -14.55 0.44
CA GLU A 314 -16.83 -14.50 -0.79
C GLU A 314 -15.52 -13.76 -0.50
N ILE A 315 -14.43 -14.22 -1.10
CA ILE A 315 -13.11 -13.63 -0.88
C ILE A 315 -12.40 -13.38 -2.21
N ALA A 316 -11.67 -12.26 -2.25
CA ALA A 316 -10.64 -12.00 -3.26
C ALA A 316 -9.28 -12.14 -2.59
N PHE A 317 -8.35 -12.86 -3.22
CA PHE A 317 -7.08 -13.19 -2.59
C PHE A 317 -5.96 -13.44 -3.61
N ARG A 318 -4.73 -13.34 -3.12
CA ARG A 318 -3.53 -13.73 -3.85
C ARG A 318 -2.97 -15.02 -3.24
N PRO A 319 -2.86 -16.13 -3.97
CA PRO A 319 -2.22 -17.34 -3.44
C PRO A 319 -0.70 -17.11 -3.35
N VAL A 320 -0.13 -17.52 -2.21
CA VAL A 320 1.30 -17.40 -1.92
C VAL A 320 1.84 -18.69 -1.29
N ILE A 321 3.13 -18.92 -1.44
CA ILE A 321 3.84 -19.98 -0.72
C ILE A 321 4.46 -19.38 0.53
N ASN A 322 3.95 -19.76 1.70
CA ASN A 322 4.58 -19.42 2.97
C ASN A 322 5.63 -20.47 3.33
N GLU A 323 6.76 -20.02 3.86
CA GLU A 323 7.85 -20.86 4.35
C GLU A 323 8.19 -20.46 5.78
N PHE A 324 7.84 -21.33 6.74
CA PHE A 324 8.06 -21.08 8.16
C PHE A 324 8.57 -22.36 8.84
N GLY A 325 9.66 -22.23 9.60
CA GLY A 325 10.28 -23.36 10.30
C GLY A 325 10.68 -24.53 9.39
N GLY A 326 11.10 -24.24 8.15
CA GLY A 326 11.46 -25.23 7.13
C GLY A 326 10.27 -25.96 6.49
N ARG A 327 9.02 -25.60 6.84
CA ARG A 327 7.81 -26.15 6.21
C ARG A 327 7.26 -25.14 5.21
N ARG A 328 6.93 -25.63 4.02
CA ARG A 328 6.29 -24.85 2.96
C ARG A 328 4.82 -25.20 2.87
N SER A 329 3.96 -24.19 2.85
CA SER A 329 2.51 -24.36 2.76
C SER A 329 1.90 -23.30 1.84
N VAL A 330 0.71 -23.59 1.31
CA VAL A 330 -0.07 -22.59 0.60
C VAL A 330 -0.80 -21.73 1.62
N GLU A 331 -0.67 -20.43 1.49
CA GLU A 331 -1.45 -19.43 2.25
C GLU A 331 -2.10 -18.47 1.27
N LEU A 332 -3.15 -17.80 1.72
CA LEU A 332 -3.81 -16.76 0.93
C LEU A 332 -3.47 -15.39 1.53
N GLN A 333 -2.98 -14.48 0.71
CA GLN A 333 -3.01 -13.07 1.06
C GLN A 333 -4.39 -12.53 0.71
N LEU A 334 -5.24 -12.32 1.72
CA LEU A 334 -6.60 -11.84 1.55
C LEU A 334 -6.55 -10.37 1.12
N VAL A 335 -7.16 -10.09 -0.04
CA VAL A 335 -7.25 -8.74 -0.62
C VAL A 335 -8.53 -8.08 -0.15
N ASP A 336 -9.65 -8.81 -0.20
CA ASP A 336 -10.96 -8.33 0.21
C ASP A 336 -11.91 -9.48 0.52
N TRP A 337 -13.00 -9.19 1.22
CA TRP A 337 -14.05 -10.15 1.52
C TRP A 337 -15.41 -9.46 1.57
N ARG A 338 -16.46 -10.23 1.34
CA ARG A 338 -17.84 -9.78 1.57
C ARG A 338 -18.71 -10.94 2.07
N PRO A 339 -19.78 -10.66 2.83
CA PRO A 339 -20.81 -11.65 3.09
C PRO A 339 -21.34 -12.21 1.78
N GLN A 340 -21.48 -13.53 1.69
CA GLN A 340 -22.13 -14.13 0.54
C GLN A 340 -23.63 -13.86 0.67
N HIS A 341 -24.13 -12.92 -0.13
CA HIS A 341 -25.57 -12.77 -0.27
C HIS A 341 -26.10 -13.98 -1.02
N ALA A 342 -27.18 -14.59 -0.52
CA ALA A 342 -27.88 -15.62 -1.24
C ALA A 342 -28.23 -15.07 -2.63
N SER A 343 -27.50 -15.52 -3.65
CA SER A 343 -27.86 -15.20 -5.01
C SER A 343 -29.27 -15.73 -5.21
N LEU A 344 -30.23 -14.84 -5.50
CA LEU A 344 -31.51 -15.19 -6.10
C LEU A 344 -31.20 -15.75 -7.50
N HIS A 345 -30.56 -16.91 -7.58
CA HIS A 345 -30.60 -17.76 -8.75
C HIS A 345 -32.01 -18.33 -8.83
N ALA A 346 -32.94 -17.51 -9.32
CA ALA A 346 -34.06 -18.06 -10.06
C ALA A 346 -33.43 -18.81 -11.25
N PRO A 347 -33.65 -20.13 -11.41
CA PRO A 347 -33.33 -20.76 -12.67
C PRO A 347 -34.19 -20.05 -13.72
N SER A 348 -33.54 -19.35 -14.65
CA SER A 348 -34.16 -18.97 -15.91
C SER A 348 -34.40 -20.25 -16.72
N SER A 349 -35.36 -21.06 -16.26
CA SER A 349 -36.08 -21.97 -17.13
C SER A 349 -37.16 -21.15 -17.83
N ALA A 350 -36.80 -20.54 -18.95
CA ALA A 350 -37.76 -20.11 -19.95
C ALA A 350 -37.34 -20.75 -21.27
N ARG A 351 -38.25 -21.59 -21.79
CA ARG A 351 -38.24 -22.18 -23.12
C ARG A 351 -38.44 -21.12 -24.18
#